data_AF-A0AAP0G199-F1
#
_entry.id   AF-A0AAP0G199-F1
#
_cell.length_a   1.000
_cell.length_b   1.000
_cell.length_c   1.000
_cell.angle_alpha   90.00
_cell.angle_beta   90.00
_cell.angle_gamma   90.00
#
_symmetry.space_group_name_H-M   'P 1'
#
loop_
_entity.id
_entity.type
_entity.pdbx_description
1 polymer ?
#
loop_
_entity_poly.entity_id
_entity_poly.type
_entity_poly.pdbx_seq_one_letter_code
_entity_poly.pdbx_strand_id
1 'polypeptide(L)'
;MKSLRVTPHSPPFPRNRPPPSSPASMIVTTAVAVKSPLPSGWQCCLSRSASCFPLFSPNLMQLIGKGNAPRSVSICASVGNPSSDGAALKESDAASAIDFLTLCRRLKTTKRKGWINHGIKEPESIADHMYRMAVMALIVGDLSGINRERCIKIAIVHDIAEAIVGDITPSDGVPKAEKSRLEQAALNEMCEILGGGIRANEIKELWAEYENNSSIEASVVKDFDKVEMILQALEYETGMFPNNFKGCLHCFLVPLAVNTNANR
;
A
#
# COMPACT_ATOMS: atom_id res chain seq x y z
N MET A 1 -30.54 -76.02 -2.23
CA MET A 1 -29.13 -75.77 -1.88
C MET A 1 -28.51 -74.90 -2.98
N LYS A 2 -27.90 -73.76 -2.59
CA LYS A 2 -26.62 -73.16 -3.08
C LYS A 2 -26.29 -73.30 -4.59
N SER A 3 -25.80 -72.35 -5.38
CA SER A 3 -25.08 -71.07 -5.22
C SER A 3 -24.76 -70.61 -6.67
N LEU A 4 -25.21 -69.45 -7.19
CA LEU A 4 -24.56 -68.13 -7.26
C LEU A 4 -23.07 -68.04 -7.72
N ARG A 5 -22.87 -67.43 -8.92
CA ARG A 5 -22.03 -66.24 -9.30
C ARG A 5 -21.69 -66.35 -10.80
N VAL A 6 -22.07 -65.46 -11.74
CA VAL A 6 -21.99 -63.99 -11.91
C VAL A 6 -20.56 -63.45 -12.02
N THR A 7 -20.24 -62.97 -13.23
CA THR A 7 -19.02 -62.26 -13.69
C THR A 7 -19.23 -60.73 -13.68
N PRO A 8 -18.23 -59.91 -14.08
CA PRO A 8 -17.52 -58.97 -13.22
C PRO A 8 -18.13 -57.57 -13.11
N HIS A 9 -17.91 -56.95 -11.96
CA HIS A 9 -18.26 -55.58 -11.61
C HIS A 9 -17.36 -54.53 -12.29
N SER A 10 -17.99 -53.55 -12.94
CA SER A 10 -17.45 -52.19 -13.05
C SER A 10 -17.71 -51.43 -11.73
N PRO A 11 -16.76 -50.65 -11.19
CA PRO A 11 -16.98 -49.88 -9.98
C PRO A 11 -17.75 -48.56 -10.26
N PRO A 12 -18.60 -48.10 -9.31
CA PRO A 12 -19.31 -46.85 -9.40
C PRO A 12 -18.47 -45.65 -8.94
N PHE A 13 -18.77 -44.47 -9.48
CA PHE A 13 -18.34 -43.17 -8.94
C PHE A 13 -18.85 -42.97 -7.50
N PRO A 14 -18.04 -42.34 -6.63
CA PRO A 14 -18.57 -41.47 -5.60
C PRO A 14 -18.17 -40.01 -5.84
N ARG A 15 -19.18 -39.15 -5.85
CA ARG A 15 -19.04 -37.71 -5.61
C ARG A 15 -18.78 -37.51 -4.12
N ASN A 16 -17.83 -36.64 -3.80
CA ASN A 16 -17.90 -35.61 -2.74
C ASN A 16 -16.49 -35.02 -2.55
N ARG A 17 -16.14 -34.05 -3.38
CA ARG A 17 -15.07 -33.11 -3.03
C ARG A 17 -15.67 -32.09 -2.06
N PRO A 18 -15.04 -31.83 -0.90
CA PRO A 18 -15.42 -30.68 -0.09
C PRO A 18 -15.20 -29.39 -0.89
N PRO A 19 -16.02 -28.35 -0.71
CA PRO A 19 -15.80 -27.07 -1.35
C PRO A 19 -14.45 -26.49 -0.92
N PRO A 20 -13.72 -25.78 -1.80
CA PRO A 20 -12.44 -25.19 -1.43
C PRO A 20 -12.63 -24.19 -0.28
N SER A 21 -11.81 -24.41 0.76
CA SER A 21 -11.65 -23.50 1.89
C SER A 21 -10.99 -22.19 1.44
N SER A 22 -11.64 -21.07 1.73
CA SER A 22 -11.16 -19.68 1.71
C SER A 22 -10.64 -19.09 0.38
N PRO A 23 -11.16 -17.92 -0.06
CA PRO A 23 -10.72 -17.21 -1.27
C PRO A 23 -9.22 -16.85 -1.31
N ALA A 24 -8.55 -16.80 -0.16
CA ALA A 24 -7.13 -16.42 -0.05
C ALA A 24 -6.16 -17.41 -0.74
N SER A 25 -6.56 -18.66 -0.95
CA SER A 25 -5.69 -19.69 -1.56
C SER A 25 -5.60 -19.60 -3.09
N MET A 26 -6.55 -18.95 -3.76
CA MET A 26 -6.55 -18.84 -5.23
C MET A 26 -5.60 -17.76 -5.77
N ILE A 27 -5.24 -16.76 -4.95
CA ILE A 27 -4.38 -15.65 -5.40
C ILE A 27 -2.94 -16.15 -5.62
N VAL A 28 -2.45 -17.07 -4.80
CA VAL A 28 -1.08 -17.61 -4.89
C VAL A 28 -0.89 -18.51 -6.12
N THR A 29 -1.92 -19.25 -6.54
CA THR A 29 -1.80 -20.24 -7.64
C THR A 29 -1.77 -19.60 -9.01
N THR A 30 -2.35 -18.41 -9.17
CA THR A 30 -2.47 -17.74 -10.48
C THR A 30 -1.19 -16.99 -10.89
N ALA A 31 -0.28 -16.73 -9.96
CA ALA A 31 0.96 -15.97 -10.22
C ALA A 31 2.06 -16.76 -10.97
N VAL A 32 1.92 -18.08 -11.18
CA VAL A 32 2.99 -18.92 -11.78
C VAL A 32 2.73 -19.29 -13.25
N ALA A 33 1.69 -18.73 -13.89
CA ALA A 33 1.34 -19.05 -15.28
C ALA A 33 1.47 -17.85 -16.24
N VAL A 34 2.68 -17.29 -16.38
CA VAL A 34 3.00 -16.43 -17.53
C VAL A 34 4.26 -16.96 -18.22
N LYS A 35 4.04 -17.86 -19.18
CA LYS A 35 5.00 -18.19 -20.25
C LYS A 35 4.27 -17.99 -21.56
N SER A 36 4.63 -16.96 -22.33
CA SER A 36 4.64 -16.90 -23.82
C SER A 36 5.01 -15.49 -24.31
N PRO A 37 5.60 -15.34 -25.52
CA PRO A 37 6.40 -14.18 -25.91
C PRO A 37 5.58 -13.02 -26.49
N LEU A 38 6.06 -11.78 -26.27
CA LEU A 38 5.48 -10.55 -26.85
C LEU A 38 5.76 -10.45 -28.37
N PRO A 39 4.79 -10.05 -29.20
CA PRO A 39 5.03 -9.77 -30.61
C PRO A 39 5.74 -8.43 -30.84
N SER A 40 6.65 -8.43 -31.79
CA SER A 40 7.33 -7.28 -32.38
C SER A 40 6.34 -6.32 -33.04
N GLY A 41 6.32 -5.04 -32.62
CA GLY A 41 5.64 -4.01 -33.40
C GLY A 41 5.21 -2.77 -32.63
N TRP A 42 6.12 -2.08 -31.93
CA TRP A 42 5.88 -0.70 -31.51
C TRP A 42 7.14 0.13 -31.76
N GLN A 43 7.25 0.63 -32.98
CA GLN A 43 8.13 1.73 -33.33
C GLN A 43 7.27 2.91 -33.78
N CYS A 44 7.71 4.09 -33.35
CA CYS A 44 7.35 5.42 -33.84
C CYS A 44 6.16 6.14 -33.18
N CYS A 45 6.46 7.02 -32.22
CA CYS A 45 6.29 8.47 -32.39
C CYS A 45 7.06 9.23 -31.30
N LEU A 46 8.32 9.55 -31.59
CA LEU A 46 9.06 10.63 -30.95
C LEU A 46 9.38 11.66 -32.04
N SER A 47 8.70 12.80 -32.04
CA SER A 47 9.35 14.08 -32.36
C SER A 47 8.50 15.29 -31.97
N ARG A 48 9.11 16.11 -31.10
CA ARG A 48 9.05 17.58 -30.99
C ARG A 48 7.71 18.25 -30.64
N SER A 49 7.60 18.79 -29.43
CA SER A 49 8.04 20.18 -29.13
C SER A 49 7.82 20.53 -27.66
N ALA A 50 8.76 21.30 -27.11
CA ALA A 50 8.72 21.87 -25.77
C ALA A 50 7.84 23.12 -25.74
N SER A 51 6.92 23.22 -24.77
CA SER A 51 6.57 24.44 -24.01
C SER A 51 5.25 24.26 -23.24
N CYS A 52 5.24 24.77 -22.00
CA CYS A 52 4.07 25.16 -21.18
C CYS A 52 3.36 24.09 -20.32
N PHE A 53 3.71 24.12 -19.02
CA PHE A 53 2.74 24.06 -17.91
C PHE A 53 1.61 25.08 -18.11
N PRO A 54 0.36 24.74 -17.75
CA PRO A 54 -0.14 24.98 -16.39
C PRO A 54 -0.81 23.73 -15.79
N LEU A 55 -0.48 23.32 -14.55
CA LEU A 55 -1.16 23.71 -13.31
C LEU A 55 -2.70 23.49 -13.34
N PHE A 56 -3.10 22.43 -12.64
CA PHE A 56 -4.42 22.10 -12.06
C PHE A 56 -5.69 22.33 -12.90
N SER A 57 -6.45 21.23 -13.07
CA SER A 57 -7.82 21.23 -13.62
C SER A 57 -8.78 22.11 -12.78
N PRO A 58 -9.67 22.90 -13.42
CA PRO A 58 -10.52 23.90 -12.75
C PRO A 58 -11.62 23.35 -11.82
N ASN A 59 -11.71 22.03 -11.60
CA ASN A 59 -12.68 21.45 -10.67
C ASN A 59 -12.21 21.37 -9.21
N LEU A 60 -11.00 21.82 -8.88
CA LEU A 60 -10.48 21.79 -7.51
C LEU A 60 -10.92 23.00 -6.64
N MET A 61 -11.59 24.01 -7.21
CA MET A 61 -12.02 25.23 -6.50
C MET A 61 -13.53 25.34 -6.23
N GLN A 62 -14.31 24.28 -6.45
CA GLN A 62 -15.78 24.33 -6.26
C GLN A 62 -16.30 23.66 -4.99
N LEU A 63 -15.43 23.26 -4.06
CA LEU A 63 -15.80 22.64 -2.78
C LEU A 63 -15.43 23.47 -1.54
N ILE A 64 -15.14 24.78 -1.68
CA ILE A 64 -15.01 25.69 -0.55
C ILE A 64 -15.84 26.95 -0.81
N GLY A 65 -17.01 27.02 -0.16
CA GLY A 65 -17.67 28.24 0.29
C GLY A 65 -18.02 29.32 -0.74
N LYS A 66 -19.30 29.39 -1.14
CA LYS A 66 -19.92 30.67 -1.54
C LYS A 66 -19.90 31.61 -0.32
N GLY A 67 -18.93 32.51 -0.27
CA GLY A 67 -18.87 33.61 0.69
C GLY A 67 -18.75 34.94 -0.05
N ASN A 68 -19.72 35.83 0.16
CA ASN A 68 -19.83 37.13 -0.49
C ASN A 68 -18.57 38.01 -0.31
N ALA A 69 -18.23 38.76 -1.35
CA ALA A 69 -17.18 39.76 -1.34
C ALA A 69 -17.41 40.86 -0.28
N PRO A 70 -16.39 41.32 0.45
CA PRO A 70 -16.52 42.49 1.30
C PRO A 70 -16.23 43.77 0.51
N ARG A 71 -17.11 44.74 0.70
CA ARG A 71 -16.91 46.15 0.31
C ARG A 71 -15.75 46.74 1.11
N SER A 72 -15.02 47.64 0.47
CA SER A 72 -13.96 48.47 1.03
C SER A 72 -14.41 49.21 2.30
N VAL A 73 -13.69 49.01 3.40
CA VAL A 73 -13.76 49.89 4.58
C VAL A 73 -12.34 50.34 4.89
N SER A 74 -12.14 51.66 4.77
CA SER A 74 -10.94 52.36 5.23
C SER A 74 -10.87 52.32 6.75
N ILE A 75 -9.73 51.95 7.33
CA ILE A 75 -9.51 52.06 8.78
C ILE A 75 -8.23 52.86 9.03
N CYS A 76 -8.46 54.02 9.65
CA CYS A 76 -7.48 54.90 10.25
C CYS A 76 -6.83 54.21 11.46
N ALA A 77 -5.51 54.38 11.62
CA ALA A 77 -4.76 53.86 12.74
C ALA A 77 -5.19 54.54 14.05
N SER A 78 -5.52 53.75 15.07
CA SER A 78 -5.45 54.21 16.46
C SER A 78 -4.96 53.09 17.36
N VAL A 79 -4.02 53.47 18.22
CA VAL A 79 -3.26 52.66 19.14
C VAL A 79 -4.15 52.20 20.28
N GLY A 80 -4.13 50.90 20.59
CA GLY A 80 -4.73 50.32 21.78
C GLY A 80 -4.15 48.94 22.04
N ASN A 81 -3.35 48.83 23.10
CA ASN A 81 -2.89 47.55 23.62
C ASN A 81 -3.91 47.03 24.64
N PRO A 82 -4.28 45.74 24.59
CA PRO A 82 -4.38 45.01 25.85
C PRO A 82 -3.75 43.60 25.77
N SER A 83 -2.88 43.36 26.74
CA SER A 83 -2.90 42.23 27.68
C SER A 83 -3.39 40.84 27.21
N SER A 84 -2.45 39.89 27.31
CA SER A 84 -2.63 38.50 27.79
C SER A 84 -3.89 37.75 27.35
N ASP A 85 -3.73 36.92 26.32
CA ASP A 85 -4.34 35.58 26.27
C ASP A 85 -3.43 34.68 25.43
N GLY A 86 -2.77 33.74 26.10
CA GLY A 86 -1.97 32.69 25.48
C GLY A 86 -2.86 31.61 24.86
N ALA A 87 -3.65 31.98 23.85
CA ALA A 87 -4.31 31.01 23.00
C ALA A 87 -3.35 30.65 21.87
N ALA A 88 -2.76 29.45 21.94
CA ALA A 88 -2.00 28.87 20.84
C ALA A 88 -2.85 28.95 19.57
N LEU A 89 -2.39 29.72 18.59
CA LEU A 89 -3.06 29.85 17.30
C LEU A 89 -3.13 28.46 16.68
N LYS A 90 -4.36 27.93 16.55
CA LYS A 90 -4.61 26.73 15.73
C LYS A 90 -4.11 27.06 14.32
N GLU A 91 -3.02 26.43 13.94
CA GLU A 91 -2.47 26.50 12.59
C GLU A 91 -3.58 26.16 11.58
N SER A 92 -3.62 26.87 10.46
CA SER A 92 -4.70 26.71 9.49
C SER A 92 -4.70 25.29 8.92
N ASP A 93 -5.89 24.73 8.65
CA ASP A 93 -6.06 23.36 8.13
C ASP A 93 -5.23 23.05 6.87
N ALA A 94 -4.94 24.08 6.06
CA ALA A 94 -4.10 23.96 4.88
C ALA A 94 -2.60 23.88 5.22
N ALA A 95 -2.14 24.63 6.22
CA ALA A 95 -0.74 24.61 6.65
C ALA A 95 -0.36 23.25 7.24
N SER A 96 -1.18 22.73 8.15
CA SER A 96 -0.97 21.39 8.74
C SER A 96 -0.98 20.27 7.70
N ALA A 97 -1.84 20.38 6.67
CA ALA A 97 -1.83 19.45 5.54
C ALA A 97 -0.53 19.53 4.72
N ILE A 98 0.01 20.73 4.50
CA ILE A 98 1.28 20.91 3.78
C ILE A 98 2.45 20.34 4.60
N ASP A 99 2.45 20.51 5.92
CA ASP A 99 3.49 19.95 6.79
C ASP A 99 3.42 18.41 6.81
N PHE A 100 2.22 17.85 6.91
CA PHE A 100 2.00 16.41 6.78
C PHE A 100 2.51 15.86 5.44
N LEU A 101 2.17 16.52 4.32
CA LEU A 101 2.65 16.13 2.99
C LEU A 101 4.17 16.29 2.84
N THR A 102 4.73 17.33 3.47
CA THR A 102 6.18 17.56 3.50
C THR A 102 6.89 16.44 4.25
N LEU A 103 6.31 15.94 5.34
CA LEU A 103 6.82 14.77 6.04
C LEU A 103 6.72 13.49 5.18
N CYS A 104 5.58 13.26 4.53
CA CYS A 104 5.38 12.12 3.62
C CYS A 104 6.36 12.10 2.43
N ARG A 105 7.02 13.22 2.09
CA ARG A 105 8.12 13.23 1.12
C ARG A 105 9.20 12.19 1.44
N ARG A 106 9.45 11.91 2.72
CA ARG A 106 10.46 10.95 3.15
C ARG A 106 10.23 9.56 2.55
N LEU A 107 8.98 9.15 2.36
CA LEU A 107 8.63 7.87 1.73
C LEU A 107 9.12 7.75 0.28
N LYS A 108 9.30 8.87 -0.42
CA LYS A 108 9.85 8.90 -1.80
C LYS A 108 11.37 8.71 -1.81
N THR A 109 12.03 9.07 -0.72
CA THR A 109 13.50 9.04 -0.62
C THR A 109 14.01 7.84 0.18
N THR A 110 13.19 7.29 1.08
CA THR A 110 13.52 6.08 1.84
C THR A 110 13.36 4.88 0.92
N LYS A 111 14.49 4.21 0.69
CA LYS A 111 14.58 3.02 -0.14
C LYS A 111 14.22 1.78 0.67
N ARG A 112 13.52 0.84 0.03
CA ARG A 112 13.16 -0.45 0.65
C ARG A 112 14.44 -1.22 1.01
N LYS A 113 14.70 -1.33 2.31
CA LYS A 113 15.93 -1.84 2.91
C LYS A 113 16.14 -3.31 2.63
N GLY A 114 15.06 -4.08 2.46
CA GLY A 114 15.13 -5.46 1.99
C GLY A 114 15.96 -5.60 0.71
N TRP A 115 15.78 -4.72 -0.27
CA TRP A 115 16.53 -4.74 -1.53
C TRP A 115 17.97 -4.25 -1.37
N ILE A 116 18.19 -3.24 -0.53
CA ILE A 116 19.54 -2.74 -0.21
C ILE A 116 20.38 -3.88 0.39
N ASN A 117 19.82 -4.63 1.34
CA ASN A 117 20.49 -5.75 2.00
C ASN A 117 20.83 -6.88 1.01
N HIS A 118 20.12 -6.96 -0.11
CA HIS A 118 20.38 -7.91 -1.20
C HIS A 118 21.22 -7.31 -2.33
N GLY A 119 21.82 -6.13 -2.15
CA GLY A 119 22.77 -5.54 -3.10
C GLY A 119 22.14 -4.93 -4.35
N ILE A 120 20.84 -4.65 -4.33
CA ILE A 120 20.18 -3.89 -5.40
C ILE A 120 20.69 -2.44 -5.34
N LYS A 121 21.28 -1.95 -6.43
CA LYS A 121 21.92 -0.62 -6.50
C LYS A 121 20.91 0.52 -6.46
N GLU A 122 19.85 0.40 -7.27
CA GLU A 122 18.77 1.39 -7.38
C GLU A 122 17.44 0.76 -6.96
N PRO A 123 17.26 0.48 -5.66
CA PRO A 123 16.04 -0.10 -5.16
C PRO A 123 14.88 0.89 -5.26
N GLU A 124 13.66 0.36 -5.30
CA GLU A 124 12.44 1.14 -5.19
C GLU A 124 12.36 1.88 -3.84
N SER A 125 11.59 2.98 -3.81
CA SER A 125 11.21 3.64 -2.57
C SER A 125 9.98 3.00 -1.93
N ILE A 126 9.72 3.27 -0.65
CA ILE A 126 8.49 2.83 0.02
C ILE A 126 7.25 3.40 -0.70
N ALA A 127 7.34 4.62 -1.21
CA ALA A 127 6.25 5.21 -1.99
C ALA A 127 5.97 4.47 -3.32
N ASP A 128 7.00 3.92 -3.98
CA ASP A 128 6.83 3.13 -5.21
C ASP A 128 6.06 1.83 -4.92
N HIS A 129 6.46 1.14 -3.84
CA HIS A 129 5.81 -0.07 -3.32
C HIS A 129 4.32 0.17 -3.01
N MET A 130 4.01 1.17 -2.17
CA MET A 130 2.63 1.51 -1.81
C MET A 130 1.79 1.95 -3.02
N TYR A 131 2.40 2.65 -3.98
CA TYR A 131 1.71 3.04 -5.22
C TYR A 131 1.27 1.82 -6.02
N ARG A 132 2.18 0.85 -6.26
CA ARG A 132 1.82 -0.34 -7.03
C ARG A 132 0.81 -1.21 -6.29
N MET A 133 0.87 -1.29 -4.97
CA MET A 133 -0.18 -1.94 -4.16
C MET A 133 -1.55 -1.26 -4.30
N ALA A 134 -1.60 0.08 -4.30
CA ALA A 134 -2.86 0.81 -4.52
C ALA A 134 -3.43 0.55 -5.93
N VAL A 135 -2.57 0.44 -6.95
CA VAL A 135 -2.98 0.02 -8.31
C VAL A 135 -3.50 -1.42 -8.31
N MET A 136 -2.84 -2.35 -7.60
CA MET A 136 -3.32 -3.73 -7.46
C MET A 136 -4.71 -3.78 -6.80
N ALA A 137 -4.91 -3.00 -5.73
CA ALA A 137 -6.21 -2.86 -5.10
C ALA A 137 -7.26 -2.25 -6.04
N LEU A 138 -6.89 -1.31 -6.92
CA LEU A 138 -7.80 -0.71 -7.89
C LEU A 138 -8.25 -1.70 -8.99
N ILE A 139 -7.34 -2.55 -9.46
CA ILE A 139 -7.59 -3.46 -10.60
C ILE A 139 -8.01 -4.87 -10.20
N VAL A 140 -7.98 -5.21 -8.90
CA VAL A 140 -8.42 -6.52 -8.43
C VAL A 140 -9.87 -6.75 -8.87
N GLY A 141 -10.15 -7.97 -9.34
CA GLY A 141 -11.51 -8.35 -9.76
C GLY A 141 -12.52 -8.21 -8.62
N ASP A 142 -13.80 -8.35 -8.95
CA ASP A 142 -14.86 -8.28 -7.96
C ASP A 142 -14.74 -9.47 -6.99
N LEU A 143 -14.23 -9.18 -5.79
CA LEU A 143 -14.19 -10.11 -4.68
C LEU A 143 -15.43 -9.87 -3.83
N SER A 144 -16.27 -10.90 -3.68
CA SER A 144 -17.52 -10.80 -2.93
C SER A 144 -17.27 -10.34 -1.49
N GLY A 145 -17.97 -9.28 -1.07
CA GLY A 145 -17.90 -8.77 0.30
C GLY A 145 -16.66 -7.94 0.64
N ILE A 146 -15.86 -7.51 -0.34
CA ILE A 146 -14.67 -6.67 -0.12
C ILE A 146 -14.91 -5.26 -0.63
N ASN A 147 -14.62 -4.26 0.22
CA ASN A 147 -14.63 -2.86 -0.18
C ASN A 147 -13.29 -2.45 -0.81
N ARG A 148 -13.29 -2.29 -2.14
CA ARG A 148 -12.10 -1.90 -2.91
C ARG A 148 -11.53 -0.54 -2.52
N GLU A 149 -12.39 0.45 -2.26
CA GLU A 149 -11.94 1.78 -1.84
C GLU A 149 -11.20 1.70 -0.51
N ARG A 150 -11.70 0.89 0.42
CA ARG A 150 -11.04 0.64 1.71
C ARG A 150 -9.68 -0.04 1.51
N CYS A 151 -9.58 -1.04 0.63
CA CYS A 151 -8.28 -1.65 0.28
C CYS A 151 -7.27 -0.63 -0.27
N ILE A 152 -7.71 0.27 -1.17
CA ILE A 152 -6.85 1.33 -1.71
C ILE A 152 -6.36 2.24 -0.57
N LYS A 153 -7.27 2.68 0.31
CA LYS A 153 -6.94 3.51 1.47
C LYS A 153 -5.96 2.83 2.41
N ILE A 154 -6.11 1.53 2.69
CA ILE A 154 -5.18 0.78 3.52
C ILE A 154 -3.80 0.71 2.83
N ALA A 155 -3.77 0.37 1.54
CA ALA A 155 -2.53 0.25 0.78
C ALA A 155 -1.69 1.54 0.79
N ILE A 156 -2.32 2.72 0.71
CA ILE A 156 -1.58 4.00 0.73
C ILE A 156 -1.11 4.44 2.12
N VAL A 157 -1.62 3.86 3.21
CA VAL A 157 -1.25 4.26 4.58
C VAL A 157 -0.46 3.22 5.37
N HIS A 158 -0.44 1.95 4.94
CA HIS A 158 0.05 0.86 5.78
C HIS A 158 1.51 1.04 6.24
N ASP A 159 2.39 1.50 5.35
CA ASP A 159 3.80 1.81 5.64
C ASP A 159 4.05 3.32 5.83
N ILE A 160 3.01 4.14 6.08
CA ILE A 160 3.18 5.60 6.18
C ILE A 160 4.09 6.01 7.35
N ALA A 161 4.07 5.24 8.44
CA ALA A 161 4.90 5.46 9.63
C ALA A 161 6.40 5.31 9.35
N GLU A 162 6.78 4.58 8.30
CA GLU A 162 8.17 4.44 7.86
C GLU A 162 8.77 5.76 7.34
N ALA A 163 7.95 6.79 7.12
CA ALA A 163 8.42 8.17 6.90
C ALA A 163 9.27 8.69 8.07
N ILE A 164 9.00 8.23 9.29
CA ILE A 164 9.75 8.61 10.50
C ILE A 164 10.67 7.46 10.92
N VAL A 165 10.14 6.24 11.00
CA VAL A 165 10.85 5.08 11.56
C VAL A 165 11.91 4.51 10.59
N GLY A 166 11.71 4.69 9.29
CA GLY A 166 12.43 3.96 8.25
C GLY A 166 11.90 2.53 8.06
N ASP A 167 12.34 1.89 6.98
CA ASP A 167 11.97 0.50 6.66
C ASP A 167 12.74 -0.48 7.56
N ILE A 168 12.07 -0.95 8.63
CA ILE A 168 12.62 -1.95 9.55
C ILE A 168 12.38 -3.35 8.99
N THR A 169 13.47 -4.05 8.72
CA THR A 169 13.47 -5.40 8.14
C THR A 169 13.67 -6.48 9.20
N PRO A 170 13.30 -7.74 8.92
CA PRO A 170 13.60 -8.86 9.83
C PRO A 170 15.09 -9.00 10.17
N SER A 171 16.00 -8.61 9.26
CA SER A 171 17.45 -8.62 9.49
C SER A 171 17.94 -7.62 10.54
N ASP A 172 17.11 -6.64 10.92
CA ASP A 172 17.46 -5.65 11.94
C ASP A 172 17.32 -6.17 13.38
N GLY A 173 16.73 -7.35 13.57
CA GLY A 173 16.58 -7.98 14.88
C GLY A 173 15.65 -7.23 15.84
N VAL A 174 14.88 -6.25 15.35
CA VAL A 174 13.89 -5.52 16.14
C VAL A 174 12.68 -6.43 16.40
N PRO A 175 12.31 -6.69 17.68
CA PRO A 175 11.14 -7.48 17.99
C PRO A 175 9.86 -6.87 17.41
N LYS A 176 8.93 -7.71 16.94
CA LYS A 176 7.66 -7.24 16.33
C LYS A 176 6.91 -6.23 17.21
N ALA A 177 6.84 -6.48 18.51
CA ALA A 177 6.17 -5.58 19.45
C ALA A 177 6.84 -4.19 19.52
N GLU A 178 8.17 -4.14 19.42
CA GLU A 178 8.91 -2.88 19.43
C GLU A 178 8.77 -2.14 18.10
N LYS A 179 8.84 -2.85 16.96
CA LYS A 179 8.54 -2.26 15.64
C LYS A 179 7.15 -1.60 15.65
N SER A 180 6.13 -2.36 16.08
CA SER A 180 4.75 -1.88 16.16
C SER A 180 4.61 -0.66 17.09
N ARG A 181 5.31 -0.65 18.24
CA ARG A 181 5.34 0.50 19.16
C ARG A 181 5.96 1.74 18.52
N LEU A 182 7.08 1.59 17.83
CA LEU A 182 7.77 2.68 17.14
C LEU A 182 6.91 3.27 16.02
N GLU A 183 6.31 2.41 15.20
CA GLU A 183 5.43 2.82 14.10
C GLU A 183 4.16 3.48 14.59
N GLN A 184 3.55 2.95 15.66
CA GLN A 184 2.39 3.58 16.28
C GLN A 184 2.71 4.97 16.85
N ALA A 185 3.88 5.15 17.45
CA ALA A 185 4.34 6.44 17.95
C ALA A 185 4.58 7.44 16.81
N ALA A 186 5.26 7.01 15.74
CA ALA A 186 5.45 7.81 14.53
C ALA A 186 4.11 8.22 13.91
N LEU A 187 3.16 7.29 13.78
CA LEU A 187 1.84 7.59 13.24
C LEU A 187 1.09 8.63 14.09
N ASN A 188 1.22 8.55 15.42
CA ASN A 188 0.63 9.54 16.31
C ASN A 188 1.21 10.94 16.07
N GLU A 189 2.53 11.06 15.95
CA GLU A 189 3.22 12.31 15.62
C GLU A 189 2.75 12.86 14.26
N MET A 190 2.70 12.01 13.21
CA MET A 190 2.21 12.42 11.89
C MET A 190 0.77 12.95 11.96
N CYS A 191 -0.09 12.29 12.72
CA CYS A 191 -1.48 12.70 12.90
C CYS A 191 -1.64 13.99 13.71
N GLU A 192 -0.74 14.27 14.65
CA GLU A 192 -0.69 15.56 15.35
C GLU A 192 -0.27 16.68 14.40
N ILE A 193 0.75 16.45 13.56
CA ILE A 193 1.16 17.39 12.50
C ILE A 193 0.02 17.69 11.53
N LEU A 194 -0.82 16.71 11.20
CA LEU A 194 -2.01 16.91 10.36
C LEU A 194 -3.10 17.79 11.00
N GLY A 195 -2.98 18.11 12.30
CA GLY A 195 -3.96 18.86 13.07
C GLY A 195 -5.05 18.00 13.73
N GLY A 196 -4.87 16.67 13.77
CA GLY A 196 -5.83 15.75 14.38
C GLY A 196 -7.17 15.64 13.64
N GLY A 197 -8.25 15.39 14.40
CA GLY A 197 -9.61 15.33 13.88
C GLY A 197 -9.93 14.08 13.05
N ILE A 198 -11.00 14.16 12.26
CA ILE A 198 -11.56 13.00 11.54
C ILE A 198 -10.56 12.41 10.54
N ARG A 199 -9.81 13.26 9.80
CA ARG A 199 -8.81 12.79 8.83
C ARG A 199 -7.67 12.02 9.50
N ALA A 200 -7.16 12.54 10.62
CA ALA A 200 -6.13 11.85 11.39
C ALA A 200 -6.64 10.53 11.98
N ASN A 201 -7.88 10.52 12.49
CA ASN A 201 -8.49 9.30 13.02
C ASN A 201 -8.66 8.24 11.93
N GLU A 202 -9.12 8.60 10.72
CA GLU A 202 -9.24 7.66 9.61
C GLU A 202 -7.90 7.01 9.27
N ILE A 203 -6.80 7.79 9.24
CA ILE A 203 -5.45 7.26 9.00
C ILE A 203 -5.04 6.27 10.10
N LYS A 204 -5.26 6.62 11.38
CA LYS A 204 -4.95 5.73 12.52
C LYS A 204 -5.75 4.44 12.46
N GLU A 205 -7.04 4.53 12.13
CA GLU A 205 -7.93 3.38 12.01
C GLU A 205 -7.50 2.46 10.87
N LEU A 206 -7.20 3.01 9.69
CA LEU A 206 -6.71 2.25 8.54
C LEU A 206 -5.39 1.53 8.85
N TRP A 207 -4.44 2.22 9.46
CA TRP A 207 -3.15 1.64 9.84
C TRP A 207 -3.33 0.52 10.88
N ALA A 208 -4.13 0.77 11.92
CA ALA A 208 -4.41 -0.23 12.95
C ALA A 208 -5.17 -1.45 12.39
N GLU A 209 -6.07 -1.24 11.43
CA GLU A 209 -6.79 -2.31 10.73
C GLU A 209 -5.81 -3.24 9.98
N TYR A 210 -4.82 -2.65 9.29
CA TYR A 210 -3.74 -3.40 8.63
C TYR A 210 -2.84 -4.13 9.62
N GLU A 211 -2.37 -3.43 10.64
CA GLU A 211 -1.41 -3.97 11.60
C GLU A 211 -2.00 -5.16 12.38
N ASN A 212 -3.26 -5.04 12.80
CA ASN A 212 -3.99 -6.09 13.51
C ASN A 212 -4.61 -7.15 12.57
N ASN A 213 -4.59 -6.92 11.26
CA ASN A 213 -5.25 -7.77 10.27
C ASN A 213 -6.72 -8.05 10.62
N SER A 214 -7.46 -7.02 11.02
CA SER A 214 -8.77 -7.16 11.65
C SER A 214 -9.96 -7.22 10.67
N SER A 215 -9.72 -7.11 9.37
CA SER A 215 -10.75 -7.11 8.32
C SER A 215 -10.33 -7.98 7.13
N ILE A 216 -11.31 -8.28 6.26
CA ILE A 216 -11.02 -8.98 5.00
C ILE A 216 -10.22 -8.08 4.05
N GLU A 217 -10.46 -6.77 4.07
CA GLU A 217 -9.70 -5.77 3.32
C GLU A 217 -8.22 -5.76 3.74
N ALA A 218 -7.93 -5.71 5.04
CA ALA A 218 -6.57 -5.77 5.56
C ALA A 218 -5.87 -7.07 5.16
N SER A 219 -6.57 -8.20 5.23
CA SER A 219 -6.02 -9.49 4.80
C SER A 219 -5.67 -9.49 3.31
N VAL A 220 -6.53 -8.91 2.46
CA VAL A 220 -6.28 -8.78 1.02
C VAL A 220 -5.08 -7.87 0.76
N VAL A 221 -4.97 -6.74 1.46
CA VAL A 221 -3.84 -5.82 1.28
C VAL A 221 -2.52 -6.44 1.77
N LYS A 222 -2.52 -7.27 2.82
CA LYS A 222 -1.34 -8.06 3.21
C LYS A 222 -0.92 -9.09 2.16
N ASP A 223 -1.87 -9.60 1.38
CA ASP A 223 -1.53 -10.47 0.25
C ASP A 223 -1.01 -9.67 -0.94
N PHE A 224 -1.51 -8.45 -1.16
CA PHE A 224 -0.91 -7.53 -2.13
C PHE A 224 0.53 -7.17 -1.79
N ASP A 225 0.84 -6.86 -0.52
CA ASP A 225 2.21 -6.57 -0.06
C ASP A 225 3.19 -7.68 -0.47
N LYS A 226 2.82 -8.94 -0.20
CA LYS A 226 3.63 -10.10 -0.60
C LYS A 226 3.74 -10.27 -2.12
N VAL A 227 2.62 -10.15 -2.85
CA VAL A 227 2.59 -10.33 -4.31
C VAL A 227 3.42 -9.25 -4.99
N GLU A 228 3.31 -8.01 -4.53
CA GLU A 228 4.06 -6.87 -5.01
C GLU A 228 5.57 -7.09 -4.80
N MET A 229 5.96 -7.51 -3.58
CA MET A 229 7.36 -7.83 -3.27
C MET A 229 7.91 -8.96 -4.16
N ILE A 230 7.14 -10.02 -4.39
CA ILE A 230 7.57 -11.14 -5.27
C ILE A 230 7.70 -10.67 -6.72
N LEU A 231 6.77 -9.85 -7.20
CA LEU A 231 6.81 -9.29 -8.55
C LEU A 231 8.04 -8.38 -8.72
N GLN A 232 8.32 -7.53 -7.74
CA GLN A 232 9.51 -6.69 -7.74
C GLN A 232 10.80 -7.51 -7.74
N ALA A 233 10.85 -8.60 -6.96
CA ALA A 233 11.96 -9.54 -6.94
C ALA A 233 12.21 -10.13 -8.34
N LEU A 234 11.14 -10.54 -9.04
CA LEU A 234 11.22 -11.09 -10.39
C LEU A 234 11.75 -10.05 -11.40
N GLU A 235 11.30 -8.80 -11.30
CA GLU A 235 11.76 -7.69 -12.17
C GLU A 235 13.26 -7.41 -11.97
N TYR A 236 13.74 -7.46 -10.72
CA TYR A 236 15.17 -7.33 -10.43
C TYR A 236 16.01 -8.52 -10.91
N GLU A 237 15.49 -9.74 -10.88
CA GLU A 237 16.19 -10.92 -11.40
C GLU A 237 16.23 -11.00 -12.93
N THR A 238 15.12 -10.65 -13.59
CA THR A 238 14.97 -10.78 -15.05
C THR A 238 15.68 -9.69 -15.83
N GLY A 239 16.27 -8.71 -15.14
CA GLY A 239 17.12 -7.71 -15.77
C GLY A 239 16.36 -6.65 -16.55
N MET A 240 15.07 -6.42 -16.24
CA MET A 240 14.37 -5.20 -16.71
C MET A 240 15.10 -3.91 -16.27
N PHE A 241 16.06 -4.03 -15.34
CA PHE A 241 17.18 -3.11 -15.13
C PHE A 241 18.52 -3.87 -15.29
N PRO A 242 19.50 -3.36 -16.05
CA PRO A 242 20.62 -4.14 -16.59
C PRO A 242 21.74 -4.37 -15.56
N ASN A 243 21.48 -5.10 -14.47
CA ASN A 243 22.52 -5.63 -13.59
C ASN A 243 22.14 -7.03 -13.11
N ASN A 244 22.90 -8.03 -13.56
CA ASN A 244 22.78 -9.46 -13.27
C ASN A 244 22.58 -9.74 -11.76
N PHE A 245 21.34 -10.02 -11.35
CA PHE A 245 21.02 -10.60 -10.05
C PHE A 245 20.45 -12.01 -10.23
N LYS A 246 21.05 -13.01 -9.59
CA LYS A 246 20.53 -14.38 -9.52
C LYS A 246 20.33 -14.72 -8.05
N GLY A 247 19.10 -14.92 -7.57
CA GLY A 247 18.86 -15.51 -6.23
C GLY A 247 17.84 -14.82 -5.31
N CYS A 248 17.13 -13.79 -5.77
CA CYS A 248 16.08 -13.09 -5.03
C CYS A 248 14.88 -14.00 -4.76
N LEU A 249 14.32 -14.65 -5.78
CA LEU A 249 13.08 -15.43 -5.63
C LEU A 249 13.26 -16.56 -4.61
N HIS A 250 14.43 -17.20 -4.58
CA HIS A 250 14.68 -18.27 -3.63
C HIS A 250 14.77 -17.76 -2.18
N CYS A 251 15.37 -16.59 -1.95
CA CYS A 251 15.49 -16.01 -0.60
C CYS A 251 14.15 -15.49 -0.05
N PHE A 252 13.28 -14.93 -0.92
CA PHE A 252 12.00 -14.37 -0.50
C PHE A 252 10.86 -15.41 -0.43
N LEU A 253 10.88 -16.46 -1.25
CA LEU A 253 9.80 -17.48 -1.27
C LEU A 253 9.96 -18.56 -0.18
N VAL A 254 11.19 -18.85 0.28
CA VAL A 254 11.43 -19.91 1.27
C VAL A 254 10.79 -19.60 2.64
N PRO A 255 10.87 -18.37 3.20
CA PRO A 255 10.19 -18.04 4.46
C PRO A 255 8.65 -18.07 4.35
N LEU A 256 8.09 -17.72 3.18
CA LEU A 256 6.64 -17.71 2.95
C LEU A 256 6.05 -19.14 2.91
N ALA A 257 6.81 -20.12 2.41
CA ALA A 257 6.38 -21.51 2.37
C ALA A 257 6.40 -22.19 3.76
N VAL A 258 7.27 -21.78 4.67
CA VAL A 258 7.41 -22.42 6.00
C VAL A 258 6.28 -22.02 6.95
N ASN A 259 5.68 -20.84 6.79
CA ASN A 259 4.64 -20.35 7.70
C ASN A 259 3.22 -20.90 7.43
N THR A 260 3.02 -21.63 6.32
CA THR A 260 1.73 -22.29 6.03
C THR A 260 1.55 -23.64 6.74
N ASN A 261 2.60 -24.17 7.37
CA ASN A 261 2.58 -25.45 8.10
C ASN A 261 2.52 -25.31 9.64
N ALA A 262 2.51 -24.09 10.19
CA ALA A 262 2.49 -23.88 11.64
C ALA A 262 1.07 -23.90 12.27
N ASN A 263 0.03 -24.24 11.50
CA ASN A 263 -1.36 -24.32 11.96
C ASN A 263 -2.09 -25.58 11.43
N ARG A 264 -1.41 -26.73 11.48
CA ARG A 264 -2.03 -28.06 11.35
C ARG A 264 -1.74 -28.91 12.58
#